data_AF-R9IX53-F1
#
_entry.id   AF-R9IX53-F1
#
_cell.length_a   1.000
_cell.length_b   1.000
_cell.length_c   1.000
_cell.angle_alpha   90.00
_cell.angle_beta   90.00
_cell.angle_gamma   90.00
#
_symmetry.space_group_name_H-M   'P 1'
#
loop_
_entity.id
_entity.type
_entity.pdbx_description
1 polymer ?
#
loop_
_entity_poly.entity_id
_entity_poly.type
_entity_poly.pdbx_seq_one_letter_code
_entity_poly.pdbx_strand_id
1 'polypeptide(L)'
;MRRQTTTLQIQKAMKSNFLHLIKAEVYNKSTRKTEEIPNGKFLESFDYLCESGFFADCIGWHYDNNLHANGYIIECGRYNPHSENIITAYLEVADSATEEEIEKMLLFEESGE
;
A
#
# COMPACT_ATOMS: atom_id res chain seq x y z
N MET A 1 -6.45 -10.27 8.68
CA MET A 1 -7.27 -9.16 9.23
C MET A 1 -6.48 -7.92 8.91
N ARG A 2 -7.02 -7.04 8.08
CA ARG A 2 -6.21 -5.98 7.47
C ARG A 2 -5.76 -4.98 8.52
N ARG A 3 -4.44 -4.84 8.66
CA ARG A 3 -3.81 -3.93 9.62
C ARG A 3 -3.66 -2.55 9.00
N GLN A 4 -3.67 -1.50 9.82
CA GLN A 4 -3.44 -0.14 9.34
C GLN A 4 -1.94 0.11 9.09
N THR A 5 -1.66 0.94 8.09
CA THR A 5 -0.32 1.43 7.75
C THR A 5 -0.42 2.85 7.20
N THR A 6 0.71 3.47 6.90
CA THR A 6 0.79 4.83 6.35
C THR A 6 1.54 4.86 5.02
N THR A 7 1.30 5.92 4.25
CA THR A 7 2.02 6.18 3.00
C THR A 7 3.54 6.12 3.20
N LEU A 8 4.05 6.73 4.29
CA LEU A 8 5.48 6.77 4.61
C LEU A 8 6.05 5.39 4.98
N GLN A 9 5.30 4.56 5.70
CA GLN A 9 5.73 3.21 6.06
C GLN A 9 5.85 2.30 4.84
N ILE A 10 4.85 2.36 3.95
CA ILE A 10 4.90 1.67 2.66
C ILE A 10 6.11 2.16 1.86
N GLN A 11 6.32 3.48 1.77
CA GLN A 11 7.46 4.04 1.04
C GLN A 11 8.80 3.56 1.60
N LYS A 12 8.95 3.52 2.93
CA LYS A 12 10.16 2.99 3.58
C LYS A 12 10.38 1.52 3.23
N ALA A 13 9.36 0.67 3.30
CA ALA A 13 9.48 -0.74 2.96
C ALA A 13 9.90 -0.96 1.50
N MET A 14 9.38 -0.15 0.58
CA MET A 14 9.76 -0.20 -0.85
C MET A 14 11.17 0.34 -1.09
N LYS A 15 11.55 1.47 -0.47
CA LYS A 15 12.89 2.09 -0.63
C LYS A 15 14.01 1.27 0.02
N SER A 16 13.72 0.55 1.10
CA SER A 16 14.65 -0.39 1.73
C SER A 16 14.80 -1.71 0.94
N ASN A 17 14.16 -1.82 -0.24
CA ASN A 17 14.23 -2.98 -1.11
C ASN A 17 13.70 -4.26 -0.45
N PHE A 18 12.77 -4.13 0.51
CA PHE A 18 12.13 -5.27 1.15
C PHE A 18 10.85 -5.69 0.43
N LEU A 19 10.18 -4.74 -0.21
CA LEU A 19 8.96 -4.96 -0.97
C LEU A 19 9.06 -4.41 -2.39
N HIS A 20 8.63 -5.20 -3.36
CA HIS A 20 8.61 -4.85 -4.77
C HIS A 20 7.20 -4.84 -5.34
N LEU A 21 6.83 -3.80 -6.09
CA LEU A 21 5.53 -3.75 -6.74
C LEU A 21 5.46 -4.76 -7.89
N ILE A 22 4.55 -5.72 -7.78
CA ILE A 22 4.24 -6.69 -8.85
C ILE A 22 3.15 -6.13 -9.75
N LYS A 23 2.08 -5.61 -9.15
CA LYS A 23 0.87 -5.19 -9.85
C LYS A 23 0.15 -4.12 -9.04
N ALA A 24 -0.48 -3.17 -9.73
CA ALA A 24 -1.44 -2.26 -9.14
C ALA A 24 -2.76 -2.27 -9.93
N GLU A 25 -3.87 -2.06 -9.23
CA GLU A 25 -5.19 -1.96 -9.83
C GLU A 25 -6.06 -0.93 -9.12
N VAL A 26 -7.04 -0.40 -9.85
CA VAL A 26 -8.10 0.46 -9.32
C VAL A 26 -9.43 -0.22 -9.53
N TYR A 27 -10.19 -0.38 -8.45
CA TYR A 27 -11.56 -0.84 -8.49
C TYR A 27 -12.51 0.33 -8.24
N ASN A 28 -13.44 0.56 -9.16
CA ASN A 28 -14.48 1.56 -9.00
C ASN A 28 -15.75 0.93 -8.40
N LYS A 29 -16.16 1.41 -7.23
CA LYS A 29 -17.27 0.83 -6.46
C LYS A 29 -18.62 0.93 -7.16
N SER A 30 -18.88 2.06 -7.82
CA SER A 30 -20.13 2.32 -8.54
C SER A 30 -20.30 1.43 -9.77
N THR A 31 -19.28 1.37 -10.62
CA THR A 31 -19.33 0.58 -11.87
C THR A 31 -18.96 -0.89 -11.67
N ARG A 32 -18.37 -1.24 -10.53
CA ARG A 32 -17.83 -2.56 -10.19
C ARG A 32 -16.77 -3.07 -11.18
N LYS A 33 -16.06 -2.14 -11.81
CA LYS A 33 -14.98 -2.45 -12.75
C LYS A 33 -13.64 -2.33 -12.07
N THR A 34 -12.75 -3.25 -12.39
CA THR A 34 -11.34 -3.21 -12.03
C THR A 34 -10.52 -2.92 -13.28
N GLU A 35 -9.62 -1.95 -13.17
CA GLU A 35 -8.67 -1.60 -14.22
C GLU A 35 -7.25 -1.73 -13.67
N GLU A 36 -6.35 -2.27 -14.48
CA GLU A 36 -4.94 -2.35 -14.10
C GLU A 36 -4.27 -0.98 -14.24
N ILE A 37 -3.48 -0.61 -13.24
CA ILE A 37 -2.67 0.60 -13.26
C ILE A 37 -1.26 0.18 -13.69
N PRO A 38 -0.69 0.76 -14.76
CA PRO A 38 0.70 0.51 -15.12
C PRO A 38 1.63 0.80 -13.94
N ASN A 39 2.50 -0.15 -13.60
CA ASN A 39 3.35 -0.06 -12.39
C ASN A 39 4.15 1.25 -12.32
N GLY A 40 4.73 1.71 -13.44
CA GLY A 40 5.46 2.99 -13.47
C GLY A 40 4.59 4.18 -13.10
N LYS A 41 3.34 4.22 -13.56
CA LYS A 41 2.37 5.29 -13.23
C LYS A 41 1.96 5.23 -11.76
N PHE A 42 1.79 4.02 -11.21
CA PHE A 42 1.53 3.87 -9.78
C PHE A 42 2.70 4.41 -8.95
N LEU A 43 3.93 4.00 -9.26
CA LEU A 43 5.13 4.43 -8.52
C LEU A 43 5.33 5.94 -8.60
N GLU A 44 5.20 6.54 -9.78
CA GLU A 44 5.29 7.99 -9.96
C GLU A 44 4.24 8.74 -9.12
N SER A 45 2.98 8.30 -9.19
CA SER A 45 1.89 8.92 -8.42
C SER A 45 2.09 8.73 -6.91
N PHE A 46 2.61 7.58 -6.50
CA PHE A 46 2.86 7.24 -5.11
C PHE A 46 4.03 8.06 -4.55
N ASP A 47 5.12 8.22 -5.30
CA ASP A 47 6.24 9.07 -4.90
C ASP A 47 5.81 10.54 -4.79
N TYR A 48 5.04 11.05 -5.75
CA TYR A 48 4.44 12.39 -5.64
C TYR A 48 3.57 12.55 -4.39
N LEU A 49 2.75 11.54 -4.07
CA LEU A 49 1.97 11.54 -2.84
C LEU A 49 2.87 11.56 -1.60
N CYS A 50 3.95 10.78 -1.57
CA CYS A 50 4.89 10.80 -0.46
C CYS A 50 5.56 12.18 -0.28
N GLU A 51 5.85 12.87 -1.37
CA GLU A 51 6.45 14.22 -1.37
C GLU A 51 5.46 15.33 -0.99
N SER A 52 4.15 15.05 -1.07
CA SER A 52 3.09 16.02 -0.76
C SER A 52 3.01 16.44 0.72
N GLY A 53 3.75 15.79 1.60
CA GLY A 53 3.79 16.09 3.04
C GLY A 53 2.45 15.76 3.72
N PHE A 54 1.75 16.78 4.21
CA PHE A 54 0.54 16.63 5.03
C PHE A 54 -0.61 15.87 4.35
N PHE A 55 -0.66 15.87 3.00
CA PHE A 55 -1.67 15.08 2.28
C PHE A 55 -1.37 13.58 2.30
N ALA A 56 -0.11 13.17 2.43
CA ALA A 56 0.27 11.75 2.51
C ALA A 56 -0.33 11.07 3.75
N ASP A 57 -0.45 11.83 4.85
CA ASP A 57 -0.98 11.37 6.14
C ASP A 57 -2.51 11.29 6.14
N CYS A 58 -3.17 11.95 5.19
CA CYS A 58 -4.63 11.88 5.04
C CYS A 58 -5.12 10.57 4.40
N ILE A 59 -4.20 9.76 3.84
CA ILE A 59 -4.56 8.54 3.12
C ILE A 59 -4.52 7.35 4.08
N GLY A 60 -5.71 6.82 4.41
CA GLY A 60 -5.85 5.61 5.21
C GLY A 60 -5.49 4.35 4.42
N TRP A 61 -4.28 3.85 4.62
CA TRP A 61 -3.80 2.60 4.03
C TRP A 61 -4.02 1.42 4.97
N HIS A 62 -4.29 0.27 4.36
CA HIS A 62 -4.39 -1.01 5.05
C HIS A 62 -3.55 -2.05 4.33
N TYR A 63 -2.99 -3.00 5.06
CA TYR A 63 -2.24 -4.10 4.49
C TYR A 63 -2.68 -5.46 5.04
N ASP A 64 -2.46 -6.52 4.26
CA ASP A 64 -2.60 -7.92 4.69
C ASP A 64 -1.57 -8.80 3.98
N ASN A 65 -1.28 -9.96 4.54
CA ASN A 65 -0.45 -10.97 3.87
C ASN A 65 -1.21 -11.48 2.64
N ASN A 66 -0.50 -11.61 1.52
CA ASN A 66 -1.07 -12.25 0.34
C ASN A 66 -1.00 -13.77 0.53
N LEU A 67 -2.06 -14.42 1.02
CA LEU A 67 -2.03 -15.87 1.29
C LEU A 67 -1.78 -16.75 0.06
N HIS A 68 -1.85 -16.18 -1.16
CA HIS A 68 -1.66 -16.89 -2.42
C HIS A 68 -0.32 -16.57 -3.10
N ALA A 69 0.48 -15.64 -2.57
CA ALA A 69 1.78 -15.25 -3.10
C ALA A 69 2.76 -14.91 -1.97
N ASN A 70 4.06 -14.97 -2.21
CA ASN A 70 5.05 -14.58 -1.19
C ASN A 70 5.12 -13.04 -1.07
N GLY A 71 4.14 -12.43 -0.41
CA GLY A 71 3.91 -11.00 -0.56
C GLY A 71 2.88 -10.38 0.36
N TYR A 72 2.66 -9.09 0.15
CA TYR A 72 1.69 -8.27 0.86
C TYR A 72 0.74 -7.60 -0.12
N ILE A 73 -0.47 -7.31 0.33
CA ILE A 73 -1.45 -6.50 -0.40
C ILE A 73 -1.64 -5.22 0.38
N ILE A 74 -1.44 -4.07 -0.25
CA ILE A 74 -1.77 -2.77 0.32
C ILE A 74 -2.98 -2.17 -0.39
N GLU A 75 -3.85 -1.52 0.36
CA GLU A 75 -5.07 -0.94 -0.20
C GLU A 75 -5.46 0.38 0.49
N CYS A 76 -6.00 1.31 -0.30
CA CYS A 76 -6.65 2.51 0.20
C CYS A 76 -8.05 2.68 -0.39
N GLY A 77 -8.91 3.40 0.34
CA GLY A 77 -10.28 3.69 -0.10
C GLY A 77 -11.33 2.60 0.17
N ARG A 78 -10.94 1.34 0.43
CA ARG A 78 -11.91 0.24 0.69
C ARG A 78 -12.86 0.55 1.83
N TYR A 79 -12.32 0.99 2.97
CA TYR A 79 -13.09 1.25 4.20
C TYR A 79 -13.67 2.66 4.27
N ASN A 80 -13.42 3.51 3.28
CA ASN A 80 -14.02 4.84 3.20
C ASN A 80 -15.31 4.76 2.35
N PRO A 81 -16.52 4.95 2.94
CA PRO A 81 -17.78 4.89 2.19
C PRO A 81 -17.92 6.03 1.16
N HIS A 82 -17.14 7.10 1.30
CA HIS A 82 -17.13 8.25 0.39
C HIS A 82 -16.06 8.17 -0.72
N SER A 83 -15.18 7.15 -0.67
CA SER A 83 -14.24 6.90 -1.76
C SER A 83 -14.90 6.04 -2.82
N GLU A 84 -15.00 6.56 -4.05
CA GLU A 84 -15.50 5.81 -5.20
C GLU A 84 -14.52 4.75 -5.70
N ASN A 85 -13.23 4.99 -5.49
CA ASN A 85 -12.18 4.10 -5.96
C ASN A 85 -11.51 3.37 -4.78
N ILE A 86 -11.09 2.14 -5.03
CA ILE A 86 -10.18 1.37 -4.18
C ILE A 86 -8.92 1.18 -4.99
N ILE A 87 -7.79 1.64 -4.49
CA ILE A 87 -6.48 1.32 -5.07
C ILE A 87 -5.94 0.12 -4.34
N THR A 88 -5.49 -0.88 -5.09
CA THR A 88 -4.88 -2.10 -4.55
C THR A 88 -3.53 -2.31 -5.23
N ALA A 89 -2.49 -2.51 -4.43
CA ALA A 89 -1.17 -2.87 -4.93
C ALA A 89 -0.70 -4.18 -4.28
N TYR A 90 -0.13 -5.03 -5.12
CA TYR A 90 0.41 -6.33 -4.77
C TYR A 90 1.92 -6.23 -4.73
N LEU A 91 2.48 -6.56 -3.57
CA LEU A 91 3.90 -6.43 -3.28
C LEU A 91 4.51 -7.81 -3.08
N GLU A 92 5.69 -8.05 -3.64
CA GLU A 92 6.52 -9.23 -3.41
C GLU A 92 7.54 -8.97 -2.32
N VAL A 93 7.82 -9.98 -1.49
CA VAL A 93 8.91 -9.95 -0.53
C VAL A 93 10.24 -10.21 -1.24
N ALA A 94 11.22 -9.33 -1.02
CA ALA A 94 12.58 -9.57 -1.51
C ALA A 94 13.25 -10.73 -0.75
N ASP A 95 14.09 -11.51 -1.43
CA ASP A 95 14.77 -12.69 -0.84
C ASP A 95 15.61 -12.37 0.41
N SER A 96 16.04 -11.11 0.56
CA SER A 96 16.84 -10.64 1.69
C SER A 96 16.03 -10.16 2.90
N ALA A 97 14.69 -10.13 2.80
CA ALA A 97 13.81 -9.55 3.82
C ALA A 97 13.09 -10.64 4.62
N THR A 98 12.93 -10.43 5.92
CA THR A 98 12.12 -11.31 6.77
C THR A 98 10.71 -10.75 6.98
N GLU A 99 9.75 -11.64 7.24
CA GLU A 99 8.36 -11.26 7.58
C GLU A 99 8.31 -10.32 8.79
N GLU A 100 9.12 -10.59 9.82
CA GLU A 100 9.19 -9.76 11.04
C GLU A 100 9.68 -8.33 10.75
N GLU A 101 10.70 -8.18 9.91
CA GLU A 101 11.19 -6.86 9.50
C GLU A 101 10.10 -6.08 8.75
N ILE A 102 9.42 -6.74 7.81
CA ILE A 102 8.36 -6.13 7.00
C ILE A 102 7.18 -5.74 7.85
N GLU A 103 6.69 -6.63 8.72
CA GLU A 103 5.59 -6.32 9.63
C GLU A 103 5.94 -5.13 10.51
N LYS A 104 7.16 -5.06 11.05
CA LYS A 104 7.61 -3.93 11.88
C LYS A 104 7.64 -2.60 11.11
N MET A 105 8.00 -2.61 9.83
CA MET A 105 7.98 -1.39 9.02
C MET A 105 6.58 -0.96 8.62
N LEU A 106 5.71 -1.91 8.29
CA LEU A 106 4.35 -1.62 7.83
C LEU A 106 3.40 -1.31 8.97
N LEU A 107 3.63 -1.81 10.19
CA LEU A 107 2.74 -1.61 11.32
C LEU A 107 2.65 -0.13 11.69
N PHE A 108 1.46 0.46 11.57
CA PHE A 108 1.21 1.80 12.12
C PHE A 108 1.42 1.79 13.65
N GLU A 109 2.33 2.63 14.11
CA GLU A 109 2.51 2.96 15.52
C GLU A 109 2.05 4.40 15.71
N GLU A 110 0.99 4.60 16.50
CA GLU A 110 0.59 5.92 16.95
C GLU A 110 1.73 6.43 17.85
N SER A 111 2.52 7.38 17.37
CA SER A 111 3.54 8.03 18.18
C SER A 111 2.81 8.75 19.31
N GLY A 112 2.82 8.13 20.50
CA GLY A 112 2.28 8.74 21.71
C GLY A 112 3.05 10.02 22.00
N GLU A 113 2.35 11.15 21.93
CA GLU A 113 2.76 12.39 22.60
C GLU A 113 2.41 12.33 24.09
#